data_AF-A0ABD3LR06-F1
#
_entry.id   AF-A0ABD3LR06-F1
#
_cell.length_a   1.000
_cell.length_b   1.000
_cell.length_c   1.000
_cell.angle_alpha   90.00
_cell.angle_beta   90.00
_cell.angle_gamma   90.00
#
_symmetry.space_group_name_H-M   'P 1'
#
loop_
_entity.id
_entity.type
_entity.pdbx_description
1 polymer ?
#
loop_
_entity_poly.entity_id
_entity_poly.type
_entity_poly.pdbx_seq_one_letter_code
_entity_poly.pdbx_strand_id
1 'polypeptide(L)'
;MAKDAIALLDHLGWERAHVIGHSMGGMIACKLAAMVPDRVLSLGLLNVTGGGFECFPKIDRRNISIAIRFLRAKTPEQRAAVDLDIHYSKEYLEEYVGSSTRRAVLHQEYVKSIATTGLQSDYGFQGQINACWNHRMTKTEIELIRSAGFPVSIIHGRHDVVAQICHARNLAEKLKPVARMIELDGGHLVSHERTKEVNQVLLELIKVSEMKVVQHDWTDLPNKSSGLPETSMSITRTHAEGELLTCLVNGVIERLNFLLWHFFGWLMMGFESGRKAIEFLKPIKVQSALTYSLSY
;
A
#
# COMPACT_ATOMS: atom_id res chain seq x y z
N MET A 1 -8.13 9.90 10.55
CA MET A 1 -8.54 8.66 9.87
C MET A 1 -8.93 7.56 10.85
N ALA A 2 -8.05 7.01 11.70
CA ALA A 2 -8.45 5.94 12.65
C ALA A 2 -9.53 6.40 13.64
N LYS A 3 -9.39 7.61 14.21
CA LYS A 3 -10.43 8.24 15.04
C LYS A 3 -11.75 8.45 14.29
N ASP A 4 -11.70 8.76 12.99
CA ASP A 4 -12.91 8.98 12.18
C ASP A 4 -13.65 7.65 11.97
N ALA A 5 -12.92 6.55 11.76
CA ALA A 5 -13.51 5.21 11.70
C ALA A 5 -14.12 4.79 13.04
N ILE A 6 -13.49 5.12 14.18
CA ILE A 6 -14.07 4.89 15.52
C ILE A 6 -15.37 5.70 15.69
N ALA A 7 -15.35 6.98 15.32
CA ALA A 7 -16.54 7.84 15.38
C ALA A 7 -17.67 7.32 14.48
N LEU A 8 -17.34 6.70 13.34
CA LEU A 8 -18.33 6.04 12.49
C LEU A 8 -18.93 4.80 13.16
N LEU A 9 -18.12 3.97 13.84
CA LEU A 9 -18.65 2.85 14.64
C LEU A 9 -19.62 3.35 15.72
N ASP A 10 -19.28 4.45 16.39
CA ASP A 10 -20.13 5.07 17.41
C ASP A 10 -21.45 5.58 16.81
N HIS A 11 -21.37 6.27 15.68
CA HIS A 11 -22.54 6.78 14.97
C HIS A 11 -23.50 5.67 14.52
N LEU A 12 -22.95 4.53 14.10
CA LEU A 12 -23.73 3.36 13.66
C LEU A 12 -24.20 2.48 14.83
N GLY A 13 -23.76 2.76 16.06
CA GLY A 13 -24.05 1.92 17.24
C GLY A 13 -23.35 0.56 17.22
N TRP A 14 -22.26 0.42 16.46
CA TRP A 14 -21.50 -0.84 16.39
C TRP A 14 -20.49 -0.93 17.52
N GLU A 15 -20.81 -1.72 18.54
CA GLU A 15 -19.94 -1.89 19.71
C GLU A 15 -18.62 -2.58 19.36
N ARG A 16 -18.67 -3.63 18.53
CA ARG A 16 -17.50 -4.40 18.07
C ARG A 16 -17.61 -4.72 16.60
N ALA A 17 -16.47 -4.83 15.90
CA ALA A 17 -16.44 -5.12 14.47
C ALA A 17 -15.23 -5.98 14.05
N HIS A 18 -15.39 -6.74 12.96
CA HIS A 18 -14.25 -7.22 12.18
C HIS A 18 -13.73 -6.08 11.33
N VAL A 19 -12.43 -5.80 11.42
CA VAL A 19 -11.82 -4.64 10.75
C VAL A 19 -10.91 -5.14 9.63
N ILE A 20 -11.14 -4.65 8.41
CA ILE A 20 -10.31 -4.98 7.26
C ILE A 20 -9.77 -3.69 6.66
N GLY A 21 -8.47 -3.63 6.47
CA GLY A 21 -7.78 -2.50 5.85
C GLY A 21 -6.90 -2.94 4.69
N HIS A 22 -7.00 -2.26 3.56
CA HIS A 22 -6.14 -2.47 2.38
C HIS A 22 -5.14 -1.33 2.24
N SER A 23 -3.86 -1.63 2.02
CA SER A 23 -2.80 -0.65 1.81
C SER A 23 -2.71 0.37 2.95
N MET A 24 -2.83 1.67 2.69
CA MET A 24 -2.95 2.72 3.73
C MET A 24 -4.11 2.45 4.70
N GLY A 25 -5.19 1.81 4.25
CA GLY A 25 -6.28 1.33 5.10
C GLY A 25 -5.82 0.35 6.17
N GLY A 26 -4.82 -0.49 5.87
CA GLY A 26 -4.21 -1.39 6.85
C GLY A 26 -3.49 -0.63 7.97
N MET A 27 -2.78 0.45 7.63
CA MET A 27 -2.15 1.33 8.63
C MET A 27 -3.18 2.00 9.55
N ILE A 28 -4.30 2.43 8.97
CA ILE A 28 -5.43 3.01 9.71
C ILE A 28 -6.07 1.96 10.61
N ALA A 29 -6.27 0.75 10.10
CA ALA A 29 -6.84 -0.38 10.85
C ALA A 29 -5.96 -0.78 12.03
N CYS A 30 -4.64 -0.84 11.87
CA CYS A 30 -3.69 -1.07 12.96
C CYS A 30 -3.81 0.00 14.06
N LYS A 31 -3.92 1.28 13.69
CA LYS A 31 -4.12 2.37 14.67
C LYS A 31 -5.47 2.26 15.38
N LEU A 32 -6.54 1.97 14.64
CA LEU A 32 -7.85 1.75 15.25
C LEU A 32 -7.80 0.59 16.25
N ALA A 33 -7.21 -0.54 15.85
CA ALA A 33 -7.10 -1.72 16.70
C ALA A 33 -6.27 -1.50 17.97
N ALA A 34 -5.21 -0.68 17.89
CA ALA A 34 -4.44 -0.31 19.08
C ALA A 34 -5.16 0.72 19.97
N MET A 35 -6.04 1.56 19.40
CA MET A 35 -6.77 2.59 20.16
C MET A 35 -8.00 2.04 20.89
N VAL A 36 -8.68 1.05 20.29
CA VAL A 36 -9.90 0.44 20.83
C VAL A 36 -9.84 -1.09 20.72
N PRO A 37 -8.86 -1.76 21.34
CA PRO A 37 -8.65 -3.20 21.19
C PRO A 37 -9.89 -4.04 21.54
N ASP A 38 -10.63 -3.67 22.57
CA ASP A 38 -11.85 -4.36 23.01
C ASP A 38 -13.01 -4.29 21.99
N ARG A 39 -12.89 -3.42 20.99
CA ARG A 39 -13.88 -3.24 19.91
C ARG A 39 -13.54 -3.99 18.63
N VAL A 40 -12.39 -4.67 18.57
CA VAL A 40 -11.97 -5.42 17.39
C VAL A 40 -12.16 -6.91 17.61
N LEU A 41 -12.98 -7.53 16.76
CA LEU A 41 -13.21 -8.98 16.77
C LEU A 41 -12.10 -9.74 16.03
N SER A 42 -11.64 -9.17 14.92
CA SER A 42 -10.52 -9.68 14.12
C SER A 42 -9.97 -8.58 13.21
N LEU A 43 -8.73 -8.74 12.75
CA LEU A 43 -8.04 -7.75 11.93
C LEU A 43 -7.51 -8.36 10.62
N GLY A 44 -8.07 -7.96 9.49
CA GLY A 44 -7.58 -8.30 8.15
C GLY A 44 -6.73 -7.17 7.56
N LEU A 45 -5.49 -7.45 7.18
CA LEU A 45 -4.58 -6.47 6.60
C LEU A 45 -4.18 -6.91 5.19
N LEU A 46 -4.65 -6.21 4.17
CA LEU A 46 -4.37 -6.56 2.78
C LEU A 46 -3.31 -5.62 2.19
N ASN A 47 -2.27 -6.19 1.56
CA ASN A 47 -1.24 -5.42 0.84
C ASN A 47 -0.66 -4.24 1.66
N VAL A 48 -0.33 -4.49 2.93
CA VAL A 48 0.03 -3.47 3.93
C VAL A 48 1.54 -3.27 4.05
N THR A 49 1.97 -2.07 4.49
CA THR A 49 3.34 -1.82 4.99
C THR A 49 3.28 -1.20 6.39
N GLY A 50 4.41 -1.18 7.10
CA GLY A 50 4.53 -0.52 8.41
C GLY A 50 4.61 1.01 8.37
N GLY A 51 4.48 1.62 7.18
CA GLY A 51 4.59 3.07 6.99
C GLY A 51 6.03 3.57 6.95
N GLY A 52 6.19 4.90 6.87
CA GLY A 52 7.51 5.51 6.87
C GLY A 52 8.35 5.13 5.67
N PHE A 53 9.62 4.78 5.93
CA PHE A 53 10.55 4.38 4.88
C PHE A 53 10.14 3.06 4.19
N GLU A 54 9.30 2.24 4.84
CA GLU A 54 8.74 1.02 4.22
C GLU A 54 7.78 1.34 3.05
N CYS A 55 7.34 2.60 2.92
CA CYS A 55 6.60 3.08 1.75
C CYS A 55 7.50 3.46 0.57
N PHE A 56 8.82 3.45 0.75
CA PHE A 56 9.73 3.77 -0.33
C PHE A 56 9.72 2.62 -1.36
N PRO A 57 9.41 2.90 -2.65
CA PRO A 57 9.33 1.86 -3.66
C PRO A 57 10.71 1.25 -3.90
N LYS A 58 10.74 -0.03 -4.28
CA LYS A 58 11.97 -0.70 -4.66
C LYS A 58 12.61 0.03 -5.85
N ILE A 59 13.89 0.42 -5.73
CA ILE A 59 14.62 1.07 -6.81
C ILE A 59 14.99 0.02 -7.84
N ASP A 60 14.13 -0.16 -8.83
CA ASP A 60 14.39 -0.99 -10.00
C ASP A 60 13.85 -0.31 -11.27
N ARG A 61 14.24 -0.86 -12.43
CA ARG A 61 13.86 -0.31 -13.74
C ARG A 61 12.33 -0.23 -13.91
N ARG A 62 11.58 -1.20 -13.37
CA ARG A 62 10.12 -1.25 -13.50
C ARG A 62 9.48 -0.13 -12.69
N ASN A 63 9.83 0.00 -11.42
CA ASN A 63 9.30 1.01 -10.51
C ASN A 63 9.69 2.44 -10.93
N ILE A 64 10.92 2.64 -11.42
CA ILE A 64 11.34 3.92 -12.01
C ILE A 64 10.48 4.25 -13.25
N SER A 65 10.24 3.27 -14.12
CA SER A 65 9.39 3.46 -15.30
C SER A 65 7.95 3.83 -14.91
N ILE A 66 7.38 3.13 -13.93
CA ILE A 66 6.04 3.42 -13.38
C ILE A 66 6.00 4.85 -12.83
N ALA A 67 6.97 5.25 -12.00
CA ALA A 67 7.01 6.59 -11.42
C ALA A 67 7.09 7.70 -12.50
N ILE A 68 7.95 7.53 -13.51
CA ILE A 68 8.06 8.48 -14.62
C ILE A 68 6.76 8.58 -15.41
N ARG A 69 6.14 7.43 -15.72
CA ARG A 69 4.86 7.39 -16.44
C ARG A 69 3.73 8.03 -15.62
N PHE A 70 3.69 7.78 -14.31
CA PHE A 70 2.72 8.36 -13.40
C PHE A 70 2.79 9.90 -13.40
N LEU A 71 4.01 10.45 -13.27
CA LEU A 71 4.23 11.90 -13.27
C LEU A 71 3.87 12.56 -14.63
N ARG A 72 4.04 11.81 -15.72
CA ARG A 72 3.76 12.26 -17.08
C ARG A 72 2.31 12.06 -17.52
N ALA A 73 1.53 11.22 -16.84
CA ALA A 73 0.15 10.95 -17.21
C ALA A 73 -0.71 12.21 -17.01
N LYS A 74 -1.28 12.74 -18.10
CA LYS A 74 -2.16 13.92 -18.09
C LYS A 74 -3.58 13.63 -18.57
N THR A 75 -3.81 12.46 -19.16
CA THR A 75 -5.13 12.03 -19.64
C THR A 75 -5.63 10.81 -18.85
N PRO A 76 -6.96 10.58 -18.82
CA PRO A 76 -7.53 9.36 -18.23
C PRO A 76 -6.91 8.08 -18.77
N GLU A 77 -6.63 8.01 -20.08
CA GLU A 77 -6.05 6.83 -20.75
C GLU A 77 -4.63 6.54 -20.28
N GLN A 78 -3.81 7.59 -20.19
CA GLN A 78 -2.44 7.47 -19.70
C GLN A 78 -2.44 7.08 -18.22
N ARG A 79 -3.32 7.69 -17.42
CA ARG A 79 -3.40 7.40 -15.99
C ARG A 79 -3.89 5.97 -15.76
N ALA A 80 -4.95 5.54 -16.44
CA ALA A 80 -5.48 4.18 -16.37
C ALA A 80 -4.40 3.14 -16.69
N ALA A 81 -3.60 3.35 -17.75
CA ALA A 81 -2.53 2.41 -18.10
C ALA A 81 -1.47 2.27 -17.00
N VAL A 82 -1.17 3.35 -16.27
CA VAL A 82 -0.24 3.32 -15.13
C VAL A 82 -0.87 2.67 -13.91
N ASP A 83 -2.10 3.04 -13.57
CA ASP A 83 -2.80 2.48 -12.41
C ASP A 83 -3.00 0.96 -12.56
N LEU A 84 -3.26 0.44 -13.77
CA LEU A 84 -3.33 -1.00 -13.99
C LEU A 84 -2.01 -1.72 -13.68
N ASP A 85 -0.88 -1.18 -14.14
CA ASP A 85 0.45 -1.78 -13.91
C ASP A 85 0.92 -1.67 -12.44
N ILE A 86 0.32 -0.75 -11.68
CA ILE A 86 0.48 -0.59 -10.23
C ILE A 86 -0.42 -1.58 -9.47
N HIS A 87 -1.68 -1.69 -9.90
CA HIS A 87 -2.71 -2.43 -9.19
C HIS A 87 -2.60 -3.94 -9.38
N TYR A 88 -2.22 -4.41 -10.57
CA TYR A 88 -2.36 -5.81 -10.94
C TYR A 88 -1.04 -6.46 -11.38
N SER A 89 -0.97 -7.79 -11.23
CA SER A 89 0.09 -8.59 -11.87
C SER A 89 -0.02 -8.54 -13.40
N LYS A 90 1.12 -8.77 -14.08
CA LYS A 90 1.16 -8.75 -15.54
C LYS A 90 0.31 -9.88 -16.11
N GLU A 91 0.45 -11.05 -15.50
CA GLU A 91 -0.20 -12.30 -15.84
C GLU A 91 -1.73 -12.15 -15.77
N TYR A 92 -2.25 -11.57 -14.68
CA TYR A 92 -3.69 -11.31 -14.53
C TYR A 92 -4.23 -10.37 -15.60
N LEU A 93 -3.47 -9.34 -15.97
CA LEU A 93 -3.88 -8.38 -16.99
C LEU A 93 -3.82 -8.93 -18.42
N GLU A 94 -2.95 -9.91 -18.69
CA GLU A 94 -2.78 -10.54 -20.01
C GLU A 94 -3.76 -11.69 -20.27
N GLU A 95 -4.42 -12.20 -19.23
CA GLU A 95 -5.49 -13.19 -19.34
C GLU A 95 -6.64 -12.69 -20.24
N TYR A 96 -7.19 -13.59 -21.08
CA TYR A 96 -8.36 -13.28 -21.90
C TYR A 96 -9.66 -13.44 -21.10
N VAL A 97 -10.52 -12.43 -21.18
CA VAL A 97 -11.89 -12.44 -20.65
C VAL A 97 -12.84 -12.27 -21.84
N GLY A 98 -13.38 -13.39 -22.32
CA GLY A 98 -14.12 -13.44 -23.58
C GLY A 98 -13.19 -13.20 -24.78
N SER A 99 -13.47 -12.16 -25.57
CA SER A 99 -12.72 -11.83 -26.80
C SER A 99 -11.61 -10.79 -26.60
N SER A 100 -11.34 -10.35 -25.37
CA SER A 100 -10.35 -9.30 -25.10
C SER A 100 -9.52 -9.65 -23.87
N THR A 101 -8.32 -9.07 -23.79
CA THR A 101 -7.51 -9.21 -22.56
C THR A 101 -8.18 -8.46 -21.42
N ARG A 102 -7.97 -8.93 -20.20
CA ARG A 102 -8.47 -8.29 -18.99
C ARG A 102 -7.97 -6.84 -18.89
N ARG A 103 -6.74 -6.58 -19.33
CA ARG A 103 -6.19 -5.22 -19.48
C ARG A 103 -7.07 -4.32 -20.33
N ALA A 104 -7.51 -4.79 -21.49
CA ALA A 104 -8.33 -3.97 -22.39
C ALA A 104 -9.69 -3.63 -21.74
N VAL A 105 -10.31 -4.62 -21.09
CA VAL A 105 -11.58 -4.44 -20.37
C VAL A 105 -11.41 -3.45 -19.21
N LEU A 106 -10.46 -3.71 -18.31
CA LEU A 106 -10.22 -2.85 -17.14
C LEU A 106 -9.73 -1.46 -17.53
N HIS A 107 -8.98 -1.31 -18.62
CA HIS A 107 -8.53 0.01 -19.09
C HIS A 107 -9.71 0.89 -19.47
N GLN A 108 -10.70 0.35 -20.19
CA GLN A 108 -11.93 1.08 -20.52
C GLN A 108 -12.70 1.50 -19.26
N GLU A 109 -12.81 0.59 -18.27
CA GLU A 109 -13.48 0.88 -17.00
C GLU A 109 -12.76 1.99 -16.21
N TYR A 110 -11.42 1.92 -16.13
CA TYR A 110 -10.61 2.92 -15.44
C TYR A 110 -10.68 4.27 -16.13
N VAL A 111 -10.58 4.31 -17.46
CA VAL A 111 -10.74 5.54 -18.25
C VAL A 111 -12.09 6.18 -17.98
N LYS A 112 -13.17 5.38 -18.04
CA LYS A 112 -14.53 5.87 -17.78
C LYS A 112 -14.65 6.41 -16.36
N SER A 113 -14.12 5.70 -15.37
CA SER A 113 -14.15 6.12 -13.97
C SER A 113 -13.40 7.44 -13.77
N ILE A 114 -12.15 7.53 -14.22
CA ILE A 114 -11.31 8.73 -14.11
C ILE A 114 -11.92 9.91 -14.86
N ALA A 115 -12.49 9.69 -16.05
CA ALA A 115 -13.17 10.74 -16.80
C ALA A 115 -14.43 11.27 -16.09
N THR A 116 -15.10 10.43 -15.30
CA THR A 116 -16.32 10.79 -14.55
C THR A 116 -15.99 11.48 -13.24
N THR A 117 -15.06 10.93 -12.45
CA THR A 117 -14.74 11.43 -11.10
C THR A 117 -13.68 12.52 -11.11
N GLY A 118 -12.96 12.66 -12.22
CA GLY A 118 -11.72 13.42 -12.27
C GLY A 118 -10.55 12.69 -11.61
N LEU A 119 -9.36 13.26 -11.80
CA LEU A 119 -8.16 12.84 -11.08
C LEU A 119 -8.25 13.31 -9.62
N GLN A 120 -7.60 12.55 -8.74
CA GLN A 120 -7.37 12.98 -7.36
C GLN A 120 -6.68 14.35 -7.34
N SER A 121 -7.10 15.23 -6.42
CA SER A 121 -6.46 16.53 -6.24
C SER A 121 -5.02 16.39 -5.72
N ASP A 122 -4.16 17.32 -6.10
CA ASP A 122 -2.75 17.34 -5.65
C ASP A 122 -2.63 17.36 -4.12
N TYR A 123 -3.48 18.13 -3.44
CA TYR A 123 -3.53 18.18 -1.98
C TYR A 123 -3.96 16.85 -1.36
N GLY A 124 -4.94 16.17 -1.96
CA GLY A 124 -5.39 14.85 -1.50
C GLY A 124 -4.29 13.80 -1.65
N PHE A 125 -3.63 13.79 -2.80
CA PHE A 125 -2.50 12.90 -3.06
C PHE A 125 -1.33 13.17 -2.10
N GLN A 126 -0.91 14.43 -1.97
CA GLN A 126 0.17 14.81 -1.05
C GLN A 126 -0.16 14.49 0.41
N GLY A 127 -1.42 14.66 0.81
CA GLY A 127 -1.92 14.29 2.13
C GLY A 127 -1.81 12.80 2.41
N GLN A 128 -2.16 11.95 1.44
CA GLN A 128 -2.01 10.49 1.55
C GLN A 128 -0.55 10.08 1.64
N ILE A 129 0.32 10.62 0.77
CA ILE A 129 1.76 10.35 0.84
C ILE A 129 2.33 10.77 2.19
N ASN A 130 1.98 11.96 2.67
CA ASN A 130 2.42 12.45 3.97
C ASN A 130 1.91 11.56 5.12
N ALA A 131 0.66 11.07 5.05
CA ALA A 131 0.11 10.16 6.04
C ALA A 131 0.86 8.82 6.08
N CYS A 132 1.10 8.20 4.92
CA CYS A 132 1.87 6.97 4.80
C CYS A 132 3.31 7.15 5.30
N TRP A 133 3.95 8.28 4.97
CA TRP A 133 5.33 8.57 5.34
C TRP A 133 5.52 8.88 6.83
N ASN A 134 4.52 9.47 7.48
CA ASN A 134 4.59 9.75 8.92
C ASN A 134 3.99 8.63 9.78
N HIS A 135 3.39 7.62 9.15
CA HIS A 135 2.86 6.46 9.85
C HIS A 135 4.00 5.66 10.48
N ARG A 136 3.72 5.19 11.70
CA ARG A 136 4.60 4.32 12.48
C ARG A 136 3.77 3.61 13.54
N MET A 137 4.05 2.34 13.78
CA MET A 137 3.51 1.60 14.91
C MET A 137 4.52 1.62 16.06
N THR A 138 4.11 2.13 17.21
CA THR A 138 4.92 2.11 18.43
C THR A 138 4.93 0.71 19.04
N LYS A 139 5.93 0.41 19.88
CA LYS A 139 5.99 -0.86 20.62
C LYS A 139 4.73 -1.07 21.48
N THR A 140 4.24 -0.02 22.13
CA THR A 140 3.02 -0.05 22.94
C THR A 140 1.79 -0.41 22.11
N GLU A 141 1.63 0.18 20.92
CA GLU A 141 0.50 -0.13 20.05
C GLU A 141 0.54 -1.57 19.53
N ILE A 142 1.73 -2.08 19.18
CA ILE A 142 1.91 -3.48 18.82
C ILE A 142 1.56 -4.39 20.02
N GLU A 143 2.00 -4.04 21.23
CA GLU A 143 1.70 -4.84 22.43
C GLU A 143 0.22 -4.84 22.79
N LEU A 144 -0.48 -3.72 22.60
CA LEU A 144 -1.93 -3.63 22.79
C LEU A 144 -2.67 -4.58 21.85
N ILE A 145 -2.29 -4.63 20.57
CA ILE A 145 -2.86 -5.58 19.60
C ILE A 145 -2.56 -7.03 20.01
N ARG A 146 -1.33 -7.34 20.40
CA ARG A 146 -0.93 -8.69 20.84
C ARG A 146 -1.70 -9.14 22.07
N SER A 147 -1.83 -8.27 23.06
CA SER A 147 -2.47 -8.56 24.34
C SER A 147 -4.00 -8.67 24.22
N ALA A 148 -4.61 -8.00 23.24
CA ALA A 148 -6.04 -8.11 22.96
C ALA A 148 -6.45 -9.51 22.47
N GLY A 149 -5.50 -10.27 21.93
CA GLY A 149 -5.69 -11.69 21.59
C GLY A 149 -6.44 -11.97 20.29
N PHE A 150 -7.20 -11.02 19.73
CA PHE A 150 -7.97 -11.23 18.50
C PHE A 150 -7.07 -11.66 17.31
N PRO A 151 -7.58 -12.51 16.40
CA PRO A 151 -6.78 -13.03 15.30
C PRO A 151 -6.54 -11.95 14.24
N VAL A 152 -5.33 -11.97 13.68
CA VAL A 152 -4.88 -11.07 12.63
C VAL A 152 -4.47 -11.89 11.41
N SER A 153 -5.00 -11.56 10.23
CA SER A 153 -4.53 -12.14 8.96
C SER A 153 -3.95 -11.05 8.08
N ILE A 154 -2.69 -11.23 7.67
CA ILE A 154 -2.00 -10.35 6.72
C ILE A 154 -1.97 -11.06 5.37
N ILE A 155 -2.70 -10.54 4.40
CA ILE A 155 -2.88 -11.13 3.07
C ILE A 155 -2.17 -10.24 2.06
N HIS A 156 -1.18 -10.78 1.33
CA HIS A 156 -0.30 -9.97 0.50
C HIS A 156 -0.04 -10.59 -0.86
N GLY A 157 -0.05 -9.77 -1.91
CA GLY A 157 0.33 -10.20 -3.26
C GLY A 157 1.84 -10.25 -3.45
N ARG A 158 2.39 -11.38 -3.89
CA ARG A 158 3.85 -11.55 -4.12
C ARG A 158 4.44 -10.60 -5.16
N HIS A 159 3.61 -10.06 -6.05
CA HIS A 159 4.02 -9.18 -7.13
C HIS A 159 3.64 -7.71 -6.88
N ASP A 160 3.31 -7.37 -5.64
CA ASP A 160 2.99 -6.00 -5.24
C ASP A 160 4.21 -5.07 -5.43
N VAL A 161 4.04 -4.07 -6.31
CA VAL A 161 5.06 -3.07 -6.63
C VAL A 161 4.97 -1.82 -5.77
N VAL A 162 3.88 -1.67 -5.01
CA VAL A 162 3.62 -0.52 -4.13
C VAL A 162 4.08 -0.82 -2.72
N ALA A 163 3.53 -1.90 -2.14
CA ALA A 163 3.81 -2.34 -0.79
C ALA A 163 4.68 -3.59 -0.86
N GLN A 164 5.98 -3.45 -0.59
CA GLN A 164 6.90 -4.58 -0.68
C GLN A 164 6.56 -5.66 0.35
N ILE A 165 6.45 -6.91 -0.08
CA ILE A 165 6.01 -8.04 0.75
C ILE A 165 6.87 -8.27 2.00
N CYS A 166 8.15 -7.91 1.97
CA CYS A 166 9.05 -8.01 3.12
C CYS A 166 8.55 -7.17 4.32
N HIS A 167 7.89 -6.04 4.06
CA HIS A 167 7.33 -5.17 5.09
C HIS A 167 6.10 -5.81 5.75
N ALA A 168 5.24 -6.45 4.96
CA ALA A 168 4.12 -7.24 5.48
C ALA A 168 4.58 -8.44 6.32
N ARG A 169 5.61 -9.18 5.87
CA ARG A 169 6.25 -10.24 6.66
C ARG A 169 6.81 -9.72 7.99
N ASN A 170 7.52 -8.58 7.96
CA ASN A 170 8.05 -7.95 9.16
C ASN A 170 6.94 -7.52 10.13
N LEU A 171 5.80 -7.03 9.63
CA LEU A 171 4.64 -6.70 10.45
C LEU A 171 4.02 -7.95 11.08
N ALA A 172 3.89 -9.04 10.32
CA ALA A 172 3.39 -10.33 10.81
C ALA A 172 4.26 -10.87 11.95
N GLU A 173 5.58 -10.82 11.78
CA GLU A 173 6.55 -11.19 12.83
C GLU A 173 6.41 -10.34 14.10
N LYS A 174 6.22 -9.02 13.96
CA LYS A 174 6.02 -8.11 15.10
C LYS A 174 4.72 -8.39 15.86
N LEU A 175 3.70 -8.91 15.17
CA LEU A 175 2.37 -9.19 15.73
C LEU A 175 2.22 -10.63 16.25
N LYS A 176 3.27 -11.43 16.26
CA LYS A 176 3.24 -12.77 16.89
C LYS A 176 2.80 -12.70 18.36
N PRO A 177 1.95 -13.63 18.84
CA PRO A 177 1.49 -14.84 18.15
C PRO A 177 0.15 -14.69 17.44
N VAL A 178 -0.48 -13.50 17.47
CA VAL A 178 -1.85 -13.30 17.01
C VAL A 178 -1.96 -13.05 15.50
N ALA A 179 -0.85 -13.08 14.75
CA ALA A 179 -0.83 -12.80 13.32
C ALA A 179 -0.40 -13.98 12.46
N ARG A 180 -1.10 -14.15 11.34
CA ARG A 180 -0.80 -15.10 10.28
C ARG A 180 -0.48 -14.36 8.99
N MET A 181 0.56 -14.80 8.28
CA MET A 181 0.93 -14.28 6.96
C MET A 181 0.40 -15.19 5.85
N ILE A 182 -0.30 -14.61 4.87
CA ILE A 182 -0.83 -15.30 3.70
C ILE A 182 -0.28 -14.61 2.46
N GLU A 183 0.49 -15.36 1.67
CA GLU A 183 1.10 -14.85 0.44
C GLU A 183 0.42 -15.44 -0.78
N LEU A 184 -0.19 -14.57 -1.59
CA LEU A 184 -0.94 -14.97 -2.78
C LEU A 184 -0.23 -14.51 -4.05
N ASP A 185 -0.52 -15.23 -5.12
CA ASP A 185 -0.02 -14.90 -6.45
C ASP A 185 -0.80 -13.70 -7.03
N GLY A 186 -0.34 -12.47 -6.79
CA GLY A 186 -1.03 -11.28 -7.28
C GLY A 186 -0.27 -9.99 -6.98
N GLY A 187 -0.78 -8.88 -7.50
CA GLY A 187 -0.25 -7.53 -7.31
C GLY A 187 -0.81 -6.82 -6.08
N HIS A 188 -0.96 -5.50 -6.20
CA HIS A 188 -1.42 -4.65 -5.11
C HIS A 188 -2.92 -4.82 -4.79
N LEU A 189 -3.76 -5.13 -5.80
CA LEU A 189 -5.18 -5.45 -5.64
C LEU A 189 -5.38 -6.97 -5.58
N VAL A 190 -4.72 -7.64 -4.64
CA VAL A 190 -4.74 -9.11 -4.53
C VAL A 190 -6.15 -9.66 -4.31
N SER A 191 -7.04 -8.89 -3.67
CA SER A 191 -8.46 -9.23 -3.49
C SER A 191 -9.25 -9.31 -4.79
N HIS A 192 -8.81 -8.59 -5.83
CA HIS A 192 -9.42 -8.68 -7.15
C HIS A 192 -8.86 -9.87 -7.94
N GLU A 193 -7.55 -10.14 -7.83
CA GLU A 193 -6.89 -11.21 -8.58
C GLU A 193 -7.18 -12.61 -8.01
N ARG A 194 -7.32 -12.69 -6.69
CA ARG A 194 -7.47 -13.94 -5.92
C ARG A 194 -8.68 -13.85 -5.00
N THR A 195 -9.81 -13.39 -5.55
CA THR A 195 -11.04 -13.12 -4.78
C THR A 195 -11.51 -14.32 -3.96
N LYS A 196 -11.41 -15.54 -4.51
CA LYS A 196 -11.87 -16.75 -3.81
C LYS A 196 -11.00 -17.04 -2.59
N GLU A 197 -9.68 -16.99 -2.77
CA GLU A 197 -8.68 -17.25 -1.75
C GLU A 197 -8.72 -16.18 -0.64
N VAL A 198 -8.81 -14.90 -1.02
CA VAL A 198 -8.95 -13.80 -0.06
C VAL A 198 -10.24 -13.95 0.75
N ASN A 199 -11.37 -14.22 0.09
CA ASN A 199 -12.64 -14.41 0.81
C ASN A 199 -12.61 -15.63 1.73
N GLN A 200 -11.95 -16.71 1.33
CA GLN A 200 -11.79 -17.90 2.17
C GLN A 200 -11.01 -17.57 3.45
N VAL A 201 -9.89 -16.85 3.34
CA VAL A 201 -9.08 -16.43 4.50
C VAL A 201 -9.87 -15.48 5.41
N LEU A 202 -10.63 -14.54 4.84
CA LEU A 202 -11.46 -13.61 5.63
C LEU A 202 -12.59 -14.33 6.37
N LEU A 203 -13.24 -15.31 5.74
CA LEU A 203 -14.26 -16.14 6.39
C LEU A 203 -13.67 -17.02 7.49
N GLU A 204 -12.48 -17.58 7.28
CA GLU A 204 -11.75 -18.33 8.31
C GLU A 204 -11.41 -17.42 9.50
N LEU A 205 -10.91 -16.21 9.23
CA LEU A 205 -10.59 -15.21 10.24
C LEU A 205 -11.81 -14.85 11.11
N ILE A 206 -12.96 -14.62 10.49
CA ILE A 206 -14.22 -14.34 11.19
C ILE A 206 -14.60 -15.53 12.07
N LYS A 207 -14.63 -16.74 11.50
CA LYS A 207 -14.99 -17.97 12.22
C LYS A 207 -14.11 -18.21 13.45
N VAL A 208 -12.80 -18.00 13.32
CA VAL A 208 -11.84 -18.20 14.43
C VAL A 208 -12.03 -17.17 15.54
N SER A 209 -12.43 -15.94 15.22
CA SER A 209 -12.72 -14.94 16.24
C SER A 209 -13.95 -15.25 17.10
N GLU A 210 -14.91 -16.02 16.57
CA GLU A 210 -16.11 -16.45 17.31
C GLU A 210 -15.83 -17.67 18.20
N MET A 211 -14.86 -18.49 17.82
CA MET A 211 -14.42 -19.64 18.60
C MET A 211 -13.59 -19.13 19.78
N LYS A 212 -14.08 -19.28 21.03
CA LYS A 212 -13.38 -18.94 22.29
C LYS A 212 -12.11 -19.77 22.57
N VAL A 213 -11.44 -20.25 21.52
CA VAL A 213 -10.15 -20.94 21.62
C VAL A 213 -9.13 -19.92 22.10
N VAL A 214 -8.24 -20.33 23.00
CA VAL A 214 -7.11 -19.50 23.44
C VAL A 214 -6.28 -19.17 22.20
N GLN A 215 -6.41 -17.95 21.68
CA GLN A 215 -5.84 -17.45 20.42
C GLN A 215 -4.31 -17.25 20.49
N HIS A 216 -3.60 -18.02 21.32
CA HIS A 216 -2.15 -17.93 21.47
C HIS A 216 -1.34 -18.67 20.40
N ASP A 217 -1.98 -19.42 19.49
CA ASP A 217 -1.31 -20.13 18.38
C ASP A 217 -2.00 -19.88 17.01
N TRP A 218 -2.39 -18.64 16.69
CA TRP A 218 -2.92 -18.29 15.35
C TRP A 218 -1.82 -18.15 14.28
N THR A 219 -0.56 -18.08 14.71
CA THR A 219 0.59 -17.84 13.83
C THR A 219 1.09 -19.14 13.16
N ASP A 220 1.13 -19.17 11.83
CA ASP A 220 1.82 -20.23 11.06
C ASP A 220 3.33 -19.93 10.87
N LEU A 221 3.84 -18.83 11.42
CA LEU A 221 5.22 -18.39 11.23
C LEU A 221 6.18 -19.11 12.20
N PRO A 222 7.39 -19.52 11.75
CA PRO A 222 8.32 -20.29 12.57
C PRO A 222 8.82 -19.49 13.79
N ASN A 223 9.00 -20.17 14.92
CA ASN A 223 9.66 -19.59 16.09
C ASN A 223 11.16 -19.39 15.77
N LYS A 224 11.68 -18.17 15.95
CA LYS A 224 13.13 -17.93 15.82
C LYS A 224 13.84 -18.67 16.97
N SER A 225 14.41 -19.84 16.69
CA SER A 225 15.33 -20.51 17.61
C SER A 225 16.59 -19.66 17.75
N SER A 226 16.85 -19.14 18.96
CA SER A 226 18.17 -18.66 19.34
C SER A 226 19.11 -19.88 19.49
N GLY A 227 19.74 -20.30 18.39
CA GLY A 227 20.70 -21.40 18.38
C GLY A 227 21.56 -21.34 17.13
N LEU A 228 22.88 -21.48 17.31
CA LEU A 228 23.88 -21.56 16.23
C LEU A 228 23.46 -22.60 15.18
N PRO A 229 23.70 -22.36 13.87
CA PRO A 229 23.24 -23.28 12.84
C PRO A 229 24.11 -24.53 12.82
N GLU A 230 23.53 -25.67 13.21
CA GLU A 230 24.03 -26.98 12.82
C GLU A 230 23.87 -27.14 11.31
N THR A 231 24.97 -27.55 10.69
CA THR A 231 25.12 -27.72 9.25
C THR A 231 24.42 -29.00 8.82
N SER A 232 23.29 -28.87 8.12
CA SER A 232 22.87 -29.89 7.15
C SER A 232 22.59 -29.22 5.81
N MET A 233 23.42 -29.54 4.83
CA MET A 233 23.27 -29.13 3.44
C MET A 233 22.05 -29.85 2.85
N SER A 234 21.04 -29.10 2.43
CA SER A 234 20.23 -29.48 1.27
C SER A 234 20.10 -28.28 0.34
N ILE A 235 20.38 -28.54 -0.93
CA ILE A 235 20.61 -27.58 -1.99
C ILE A 235 19.25 -27.10 -2.52
N THR A 236 18.87 -25.88 -2.17
CA THR A 236 17.97 -25.05 -2.99
C THR A 236 18.24 -23.55 -2.73
N ARG A 237 19.45 -23.10 -3.10
CA ARG A 237 19.74 -21.68 -3.38
C ARG A 237 19.29 -21.44 -4.83
N THR A 238 18.44 -20.47 -5.15
CA THR A 238 18.82 -19.06 -5.31
C THR A 238 17.56 -18.19 -5.49
N HIS A 239 17.06 -17.52 -4.44
CA HIS A 239 16.22 -16.30 -4.61
C HIS A 239 16.03 -15.56 -3.28
N ALA A 240 15.86 -16.29 -2.17
CA ALA A 240 15.58 -15.70 -0.85
C ALA A 240 16.78 -14.95 -0.23
N GLU A 241 18.02 -15.39 -0.46
CA GLU A 241 19.23 -14.74 0.09
C GLU A 241 19.46 -13.34 -0.50
N GLY A 242 19.07 -13.10 -1.76
CA GLY A 242 19.21 -11.80 -2.42
C GLY A 242 18.26 -10.72 -1.88
N GLU A 243 17.03 -11.11 -1.52
CA GLU A 243 16.04 -10.18 -0.96
C GLU A 243 16.35 -9.79 0.48
N LEU A 244 16.84 -10.74 1.29
CA LEU A 244 17.26 -10.47 2.67
C LEU A 244 18.48 -9.53 2.71
N LEU A 245 19.46 -9.75 1.82
CA LEU A 245 20.63 -8.87 1.69
C LEU A 245 20.21 -7.45 1.28
N THR A 246 19.24 -7.32 0.37
CA THR A 246 18.69 -6.01 -0.03
C THR A 246 18.03 -5.29 1.16
N CYS A 247 17.30 -6.02 2.01
CA CYS A 247 16.67 -5.47 3.21
C CYS A 247 17.69 -5.03 4.27
N LEU A 248 18.77 -5.79 4.45
CA LEU A 248 19.85 -5.46 5.40
C LEU A 248 20.70 -4.27 4.96
N VAL A 249 21.01 -4.19 3.65
CA VAL A 249 21.71 -3.05 3.06
C VAL A 249 20.87 -1.77 3.21
N ASN A 250 19.55 -1.85 3.08
CA ASN A 250 18.65 -0.72 3.31
C ASN A 250 18.68 -0.22 4.77
N GLY A 251 18.81 -1.11 5.77
CA GLY A 251 18.94 -0.72 7.18
C GLY A 251 20.28 -0.04 7.54
N VAL A 252 21.35 -0.29 6.78
CA VAL A 252 22.63 0.43 6.94
C VAL A 252 22.56 1.81 6.26
N ILE A 253 21.84 1.92 5.14
CA ILE A 253 21.57 3.18 4.44
C ILE A 253 20.73 4.14 5.29
N GLU A 254 19.85 3.65 6.17
CA GLU A 254 19.08 4.48 7.13
C GLU A 254 19.97 5.40 7.99
N ARG A 255 21.18 4.94 8.37
CA ARG A 255 22.11 5.73 9.21
C ARG A 255 22.92 6.78 8.43
N LEU A 256 23.14 6.55 7.13
CA LEU A 256 23.83 7.49 6.24
C LEU A 256 22.88 8.55 5.64
N ASN A 257 21.58 8.31 5.69
CA ASN A 257 20.56 9.10 4.99
C ASN A 257 20.18 10.45 5.61
N PHE A 258 20.69 10.82 6.79
CA PHE A 258 20.40 12.15 7.38
C PHE A 258 20.91 13.31 6.50
N LEU A 259 21.96 13.07 5.72
CA LEU A 259 22.52 14.01 4.73
C LEU A 259 21.75 13.99 3.40
N LEU A 260 21.25 12.83 2.96
CA LEU A 260 20.37 12.69 1.79
C LEU A 260 18.97 13.30 2.03
N TRP A 261 18.54 13.36 3.30
CA TRP A 261 17.31 14.00 3.80
C TRP A 261 17.18 15.46 3.36
N HIS A 262 18.29 16.20 3.43
CA HIS A 262 18.34 17.60 3.02
C HIS A 262 18.45 17.74 1.50
N PHE A 263 19.21 16.83 0.85
CA PHE A 263 19.41 16.86 -0.59
C PHE A 263 18.12 16.60 -1.37
N PHE A 264 17.31 15.60 -1.00
CA PHE A 264 16.06 15.29 -1.71
C PHE A 264 14.94 16.30 -1.41
N GLY A 265 14.84 16.81 -0.18
CA GLY A 265 13.94 17.92 0.14
C GLY A 265 14.26 19.16 -0.69
N TRP A 266 15.56 19.51 -0.82
CA TRP A 266 16.02 20.59 -1.68
C TRP A 266 15.80 20.32 -3.17
N LEU A 267 15.98 19.08 -3.63
CA LEU A 267 15.75 18.72 -5.02
C LEU A 267 14.28 18.88 -5.40
N MET A 268 13.35 18.44 -4.54
CA MET A 268 11.91 18.58 -4.77
C MET A 268 11.45 20.03 -4.67
N MET A 269 11.93 20.80 -3.68
CA MET A 269 11.64 22.24 -3.57
C MET A 269 12.23 23.05 -4.73
N GLY A 270 13.44 22.72 -5.18
CA GLY A 270 14.11 23.33 -6.32
C GLY A 270 13.41 23.02 -7.63
N PHE A 271 12.95 21.78 -7.81
CA PHE A 271 12.18 21.36 -8.98
C PHE A 271 10.81 22.04 -9.04
N GLU A 272 10.15 22.22 -7.90
CA GLU A 272 8.87 22.92 -7.82
C GLU A 272 9.01 24.44 -8.04
N SER A 273 10.09 25.03 -7.54
CA SER A 273 10.43 26.43 -7.81
C SER A 273 10.78 26.67 -9.28
N GLY A 274 11.51 25.73 -9.90
CA GLY A 274 11.78 25.74 -11.34
C GLY A 274 10.53 25.56 -12.19
N ARG A 275 9.61 24.67 -11.78
CA ARG A 275 8.30 24.49 -12.45
C ARG A 275 7.47 25.78 -12.43
N LYS A 276 7.40 26.46 -11.27
CA LYS A 276 6.69 27.74 -11.13
C LYS A 276 7.34 28.86 -11.96
N ALA A 277 8.67 28.91 -12.03
CA ALA A 277 9.39 29.87 -12.87
C ALA A 277 9.12 29.66 -14.37
N ILE A 278 9.01 28.40 -14.82
CA ILE A 278 8.65 28.07 -16.22
C ILE A 278 7.19 28.42 -16.54
N GLU A 279 6.27 28.32 -15.57
CA GLU A 279 4.89 28.80 -15.73
C GLU A 279 4.80 30.32 -15.85
N PHE A 280 5.65 31.07 -15.15
CA PHE A 280 5.78 32.53 -15.29
C PHE A 280 6.37 32.99 -16.63
N LEU A 281 7.13 32.12 -17.31
CA LEU A 281 7.75 32.41 -18.62
C LEU A 281 6.84 32.09 -19.81
N LYS A 282 5.63 31.56 -19.60
CA LYS A 282 4.66 31.37 -20.68
C LYS A 282 4.13 32.75 -21.12
N PRO A 283 4.32 33.17 -22.39
CA PRO A 283 3.81 34.44 -22.86
C PRO A 283 2.28 34.46 -22.79
N ILE A 284 1.74 35.48 -22.13
CA ILE A 284 0.30 35.76 -22.09
C ILE A 284 -0.12 36.05 -23.53
N LYS A 285 -1.00 35.21 -24.11
CA LYS A 285 -1.65 35.53 -25.38
C LYS A 285 -2.64 36.67 -25.14
N VAL A 286 -2.24 37.89 -25.51
CA VAL A 286 -3.14 39.03 -25.59
C VAL A 286 -3.98 38.87 -26.87
N GLN A 287 -5.28 38.68 -26.71
CA GLN A 287 -6.25 38.61 -27.81
C GLN A 287 -6.47 40.02 -28.36
N SER A 288 -6.40 40.20 -29.68
CA SER A 288 -6.57 41.48 -30.36
C SER A 288 -7.99 42.02 -30.19
N ALA A 289 -8.10 43.28 -29.78
CA ALA A 289 -9.36 44.00 -29.57
C ALA A 289 -10.17 44.12 -30.86
N LEU A 290 -11.48 43.91 -30.75
CA LEU A 290 -12.48 44.13 -31.79
C LEU A 290 -12.52 45.61 -32.19
N THR A 291 -12.30 45.88 -33.48
CA THR A 291 -12.60 47.15 -34.14
C THR A 291 -14.11 47.33 -34.27
N TYR A 292 -14.69 48.29 -33.55
CA TYR A 292 -16.04 48.80 -33.84
C TYR A 292 -15.95 49.82 -34.98
N SER A 293 -16.57 49.52 -36.13
CA SER A 293 -16.83 50.50 -37.19
C SER A 293 -18.07 51.33 -36.82
N LEU A 294 -17.91 52.64 -36.68
CA LEU A 294 -19.02 53.60 -36.68
C LEU A 294 -19.36 53.94 -38.13
N SER A 295 -20.60 53.64 -38.52
CA SER A 295 -21.22 54.14 -39.75
C SER A 295 -22.03 55.40 -39.39
N TYR A 296 -21.74 56.50 -40.06
CA TYR A 296 -22.65 57.61 -40.32
C TYR A 296 -22.95 57.62 -41.82
#